data_AF-A0A3B8Q7E1-F1
#
_entry.id   AF-A0A3B8Q7E1-F1
#
_cell.length_a   1.000
_cell.length_b   1.000
_cell.length_c   1.000
_cell.angle_alpha   90.00
_cell.angle_beta   90.00
_cell.angle_gamma   90.00
#
_symmetry.space_group_name_H-M   'P 1'
#
loop_
_entity.id
_entity.type
_entity.pdbx_description
1 polymer ?
#
loop_
_entity_poly.entity_id
_entity_poly.type
_entity_poly.pdbx_seq_one_letter_code
_entity_poly.pdbx_strand_id
1 'polypeptide(L)'
;WGDYDNDGFLDVVVANGTIFTAQRNGLYHNDGNSNSWIKLRCIGTVSNRSAIGTQVRVKATIGGEERWQLRQIVGSEGWLTFNALDVVVGLGDAT
;
A
#
# COMPACT_ATOMS: atom_id res chain seq x y z
N TRP A 1 4.23 -3.97 2.45
CA TRP A 1 2.92 -3.45 2.93
C TRP A 1 1.82 -3.81 1.95
N GLY A 2 0.60 -4.02 2.44
CA GLY A 2 -0.58 -4.24 1.60
C GLY A 2 -1.84 -4.25 2.47
N ASP A 3 -2.96 -3.88 1.88
CA ASP A 3 -4.29 -3.90 2.52
C ASP A 3 -4.99 -5.20 2.12
N TYR A 4 -4.90 -6.22 2.99
CA TYR A 4 -5.24 -7.61 2.64
C TYR A 4 -6.74 -7.92 2.76
N ASP A 5 -7.46 -7.20 3.61
CA ASP A 5 -8.89 -7.36 3.86
C ASP A 5 -9.74 -6.24 3.21
N ASN A 6 -9.11 -5.31 2.49
CA ASN A 6 -9.74 -4.24 1.72
C ASN A 6 -10.48 -3.21 2.58
N ASP A 7 -9.92 -2.86 3.72
CA ASP A 7 -10.48 -1.88 4.64
C ASP A 7 -9.84 -0.49 4.54
N GLY A 8 -8.81 -0.34 3.70
CA GLY A 8 -8.09 0.91 3.46
C GLY A 8 -6.89 1.15 4.36
N PHE A 9 -6.59 0.22 5.26
CA PHE A 9 -5.50 0.31 6.21
C PHE A 9 -4.39 -0.65 5.78
N LEU A 10 -3.16 -0.13 5.70
CA LEU A 10 -2.04 -0.97 5.26
C LEU A 10 -1.60 -1.89 6.39
N ASP A 11 -1.54 -3.18 6.08
CA ASP A 11 -1.03 -4.24 6.92
C ASP A 11 0.39 -4.66 6.54
N VAL A 12 0.98 -5.49 7.40
CA VAL A 12 2.30 -6.09 7.18
C VAL A 12 2.25 -7.59 7.38
N VAL A 13 2.68 -8.32 6.36
CA VAL A 13 3.05 -9.73 6.49
C VAL A 13 4.57 -9.83 6.58
N VAL A 14 5.05 -10.54 7.60
CA VAL A 14 6.47 -10.86 7.78
C VAL A 14 6.66 -12.34 7.51
N ALA A 15 7.35 -12.64 6.41
CA ALA A 15 7.80 -14.00 6.13
C ALA A 15 8.98 -14.34 7.04
N ASN A 16 8.76 -15.27 7.96
CA ASN A 16 9.79 -15.72 8.90
C ASN A 16 10.43 -17.02 8.41
N GLY A 17 11.60 -17.35 8.95
CA GLY A 17 12.33 -18.56 8.62
C GLY A 17 13.32 -18.38 7.49
N THR A 18 13.94 -19.48 7.10
CA THR A 18 14.92 -19.55 6.02
C THR A 18 14.60 -20.73 5.12
N ILE A 19 15.34 -20.86 4.02
CA ILE A 19 15.31 -22.06 3.17
C ILE A 19 15.55 -23.36 3.97
N PHE A 20 16.24 -23.32 5.11
CA PHE A 20 16.57 -24.51 5.90
C PHE A 20 15.67 -24.71 7.12
N THR A 21 14.93 -23.69 7.55
CA THR A 21 14.14 -23.74 8.79
C THR A 21 12.83 -23.01 8.62
N ALA A 22 11.73 -23.74 8.72
CA ALA A 22 10.40 -23.16 8.72
C ALA A 22 10.10 -22.45 10.06
N GLN A 23 9.50 -21.26 9.97
CA GLN A 23 8.94 -20.53 11.10
C GLN A 23 7.56 -20.00 10.72
N ARG A 24 6.71 -19.71 11.72
CA ARG A 24 5.40 -19.11 11.44
C ARG A 24 5.59 -17.68 10.96
N ASN A 25 4.94 -17.33 9.87
CA ASN A 25 4.86 -15.95 9.42
C ASN A 25 4.03 -15.11 10.41
N GLY A 26 4.38 -13.84 10.50
CA GLY A 26 3.59 -12.85 11.25
C GLY A 26 2.66 -12.09 10.31
N LEU A 27 1.42 -11.87 10.75
CA LEU A 27 0.53 -10.86 10.19
C LEU A 27 0.31 -9.80 11.26
N TYR A 28 0.62 -8.56 10.92
CA TYR A 28 0.32 -7.38 11.72
C TYR A 28 -0.80 -6.65 11.01
N HIS A 29 -2.03 -6.90 11.49
CA HIS A 29 -3.23 -6.27 10.99
C HIS A 29 -3.36 -4.87 11.58
N ASN A 30 -3.78 -3.92 10.76
CA ASN A 30 -4.10 -2.57 11.17
C ASN A 30 -5.61 -2.45 11.41
N ASP A 31 -6.02 -2.38 12.67
CA ASP A 31 -7.44 -2.30 13.07
C ASP A 31 -8.19 -1.03 12.59
N GLY A 32 -7.46 -0.10 11.96
CA GLY A 32 -8.03 1.01 11.23
C GLY A 32 -8.70 2.08 12.08
N ASN A 33 -9.60 2.82 11.44
CA ASN A 33 -10.45 3.87 12.01
C ASN A 33 -11.56 4.25 11.02
N SER A 34 -12.30 5.33 11.29
CA SER A 34 -13.41 5.80 10.46
C SER A 34 -13.02 6.75 9.32
N ASN A 35 -11.74 6.87 8.98
CA ASN A 35 -11.29 7.80 7.94
C ASN A 35 -11.58 7.27 6.54
N SER A 36 -11.85 8.19 5.61
CA SER A 36 -11.97 7.92 4.18
C SER A 36 -10.62 7.51 3.58
N TRP A 37 -10.66 6.72 2.51
CA TRP A 37 -9.48 6.29 1.76
C TRP A 37 -9.85 5.96 0.31
N ILE A 38 -8.82 5.87 -0.53
CA ILE A 38 -8.94 5.32 -1.88
C ILE A 38 -7.83 4.31 -2.15
N LYS A 39 -8.17 3.25 -2.91
CA LYS A 39 -7.22 2.28 -3.45
C LYS A 39 -7.23 2.34 -4.96
N LEU A 40 -6.05 2.39 -5.55
CA LEU A 40 -5.84 2.53 -6.98
C LEU A 40 -4.97 1.36 -7.47
N ARG A 41 -5.48 0.59 -8.43
CA ARG A 41 -4.70 -0.40 -9.19
C ARG A 41 -4.31 0.19 -10.53
N CYS A 42 -3.02 0.43 -10.73
CA CYS A 42 -2.50 0.84 -12.03
C CYS A 42 -2.10 -0.40 -12.85
N ILE A 43 -2.42 -0.40 -14.14
CA ILE A 43 -2.05 -1.47 -15.07
C ILE A 43 -1.32 -0.83 -16.25
N GLY A 44 -0.06 -1.21 -16.45
CA GLY A 44 0.71 -0.75 -17.60
C GLY A 44 0.18 -1.37 -18.89
N THR A 45 -0.08 -0.55 -19.91
CA THR A 45 -0.52 -0.98 -21.25
C THR A 45 0.56 -0.88 -22.31
N VAL A 46 1.51 0.04 -22.13
CA VAL A 46 2.70 0.22 -23.00
C VAL A 46 3.98 -0.22 -22.29
N SER A 47 4.11 0.11 -21.01
CA SER A 47 5.23 -0.25 -20.15
C SER A 47 4.96 -1.56 -19.37
N ASN A 48 5.72 -1.83 -18.30
CA ASN A 48 5.55 -3.05 -17.51
C ASN A 48 4.12 -3.17 -16.95
N ARG A 49 3.50 -4.34 -17.12
CA ARG A 49 2.09 -4.58 -16.75
C ARG A 49 1.80 -4.31 -15.27
N SER A 50 2.80 -4.53 -14.41
CA SER A 50 2.77 -4.28 -12.96
C SER A 50 2.79 -2.79 -12.57
N ALA A 51 2.94 -1.88 -13.54
CA ALA A 51 2.99 -0.44 -13.36
C ALA A 51 4.08 0.06 -12.38
N ILE A 52 5.13 -0.73 -12.14
CA ILE A 52 6.25 -0.36 -11.27
C ILE A 52 6.92 0.90 -11.84
N GLY A 53 7.18 1.86 -10.96
CA GLY A 53 7.74 3.17 -11.29
C GLY A 53 6.69 4.28 -11.40
N THR A 54 5.40 3.94 -11.55
CA THR A 54 4.29 4.92 -11.59
C THR A 54 4.25 5.76 -10.32
N GLN A 55 4.10 7.08 -10.47
CA GLN A 55 3.87 8.01 -9.38
C GLN A 55 2.43 8.49 -9.38
N VAL A 56 1.73 8.27 -8.26
CA VAL A 56 0.35 8.69 -8.05
C VAL A 56 0.34 9.85 -7.06
N ARG A 57 -0.18 11.00 -7.49
CA ARG A 57 -0.37 12.18 -6.64
C ARG A 57 -1.86 12.40 -6.40
N VAL A 58 -2.25 12.52 -5.13
CA VAL A 58 -3.62 12.77 -4.72
C VAL A 58 -3.68 14.06 -3.94
N LYS A 59 -4.61 14.93 -4.30
CA LYS A 59 -4.93 16.15 -3.55
C LYS A 59 -6.27 15.95 -2.85
N ALA A 60 -6.36 16.28 -1.58
CA ALA A 60 -7.61 16.29 -0.83
C ALA A 60 -7.58 17.39 0.23
N THR A 61 -8.76 17.86 0.62
CA THR A 61 -8.90 18.74 1.79
C THR A 61 -9.06 17.86 3.02
N ILE A 62 -8.09 17.90 3.94
CA ILE A 62 -8.05 17.06 5.14
C ILE A 62 -7.88 17.98 6.35
N GLY A 63 -8.79 17.92 7.31
CA GLY A 63 -8.84 18.83 8.46
C GLY A 63 -9.01 20.30 8.04
N GLY A 64 -9.73 20.54 6.94
CA GLY A 64 -9.95 21.89 6.40
C GLY A 64 -8.81 22.47 5.55
N GLU A 65 -7.72 21.73 5.35
CA GLU A 65 -6.55 22.19 4.58
C GLU A 65 -6.30 21.32 3.35
N GLU A 66 -5.92 21.93 2.23
CA GLU A 66 -5.48 21.19 1.05
C GLU A 66 -4.13 20.50 1.30
N ARG A 67 -4.08 19.18 1.08
CA ARG A 67 -2.88 18.36 1.23
C ARG A 67 -2.63 17.53 -0.02
N TRP A 68 -1.36 17.48 -0.42
CA TRP A 68 -0.88 16.58 -1.47
C TRP A 68 -0.22 15.35 -0.84
N GLN A 69 -0.53 14.18 -1.39
CA GLN A 69 0.14 12.92 -1.07
C GLN A 69 0.69 12.30 -2.35
N LEU A 70 1.95 11.86 -2.30
CA LEU A 70 2.60 11.10 -3.36
C LEU A 70 2.79 9.66 -2.92
N ARG A 71 2.53 8.72 -3.83
CA ARG A 71 2.89 7.31 -3.71
C ARG A 71 3.56 6.86 -5.00
N GLN A 72 4.54 5.98 -4.88
CA GLN A 72 5.16 5.32 -6.04
C GLN A 72 4.89 3.83 -5.95
N ILE A 73 4.58 3.20 -7.08
CA ILE A 73 4.46 1.75 -7.15
C ILE A 73 5.87 1.17 -7.20
N VAL A 74 6.27 0.50 -6.12
CA VAL A 74 7.57 -0.14 -5.97
C VAL A 74 7.33 -1.63 -5.73
N GLY A 75 7.98 -2.51 -6.51
CA GLY A 75 7.80 -3.95 -6.37
C GLY A 75 8.51 -4.54 -5.14
N SER A 76 9.81 -4.22 -5.00
CA SER A 76 10.67 -4.72 -3.93
C SER A 76 11.59 -3.60 -3.45
N GLU A 77 11.81 -3.56 -2.13
CA GLU A 77 12.62 -2.54 -1.44
C GLU A 77 13.75 -3.18 -0.62
N GLY A 78 14.31 -4.29 -1.11
CA GLY A 78 15.38 -5.00 -0.43
C GLY A 78 15.31 -6.51 -0.65
N TRP A 79 16.25 -7.23 -0.05
CA TRP A 79 16.27 -8.69 -0.16
C TRP A 79 15.05 -9.31 0.52
N LEU A 80 14.25 -10.07 -0.24
CA LEU A 80 13.02 -10.74 0.20
C LEU A 80 11.90 -9.82 0.70
N THR A 81 11.98 -8.52 0.44
CA THR A 81 10.91 -7.56 0.76
C THR A 81 10.07 -7.29 -0.46
N PHE A 82 8.74 -7.38 -0.34
CA PHE A 82 7.81 -7.09 -1.41
C PHE A 82 6.68 -6.18 -0.92
N ASN A 83 6.18 -5.33 -1.81
CA ASN A 83 5.02 -4.50 -1.55
C ASN A 83 3.86 -4.93 -2.45
N ALA A 84 2.64 -4.75 -1.95
CA ALA A 84 1.47 -4.78 -2.81
C ALA A 84 1.60 -3.68 -3.88
N LEU A 85 1.12 -3.97 -5.08
CA LEU A 85 1.20 -3.04 -6.22
C LEU A 85 0.03 -2.04 -6.25
N ASP A 86 -0.94 -2.19 -5.35
CA ASP A 86 -2.03 -1.26 -5.19
C ASP A 86 -1.57 -0.04 -4.38
N VAL A 87 -1.98 1.14 -4.82
CA VAL A 87 -1.72 2.40 -4.13
C VAL A 87 -2.89 2.69 -3.20
N VAL A 88 -2.64 2.68 -1.89
CA VAL A 88 -3.61 3.11 -0.87
C VAL A 88 -3.24 4.51 -0.38
N VAL A 89 -4.23 5.40 -0.37
CA VAL A 89 -4.10 6.77 0.16
C VAL A 89 -5.21 7.00 1.17
N GLY A 90 -4.81 7.25 2.43
CA GLY A 90 -5.73 7.71 3.46
C GLY A 90 -6.10 9.17 3.22
N LEU A 91 -7.39 9.48 3.29
CA LEU A 91 -7.96 10.79 3.01
C LEU A 91 -8.53 11.48 4.27
N GLY A 92 -8.48 10.82 5.44
CA GLY A 92 -8.93 11.42 6.69
C GLY A 92 -10.44 11.71 6.66
N ASP A 93 -10.81 12.95 6.94
CA ASP A 93 -12.18 13.47 6.94
C ASP A 93 -12.63 14.01 5.56
N ALA A 94 -11.83 13.84 4.51
CA ALA A 94 -12.21 14.29 3.17
C ALA A 94 -13.45 13.52 2.65
N THR A 95 -14.34 14.26 1.99
CA THR A 95 -15.57 13.77 1.33
C THR A 95 -15.50 13.92 -0.17
#